data_AF-A0A953DBY1-F1
#
_entry.id   AF-A0A953DBY1-F1
#
_cell.length_a   1.000
_cell.length_b   1.000
_cell.length_c   1.000
_cell.angle_alpha   90.00
_cell.angle_beta   90.00
_cell.angle_gamma   90.00
#
_symmetry.space_group_name_H-M   'P 1'
#
loop_
_entity.id
_entity.type
_entity.pdbx_description
1 polymer ?
#
loop_
_entity_poly.entity_id
_entity_poly.type
_entity_poly.pdbx_seq_one_letter_code
_entity_poly.pdbx_strand_id
1 'polypeptide(L)'
;MISSRFTHPTAICRITANSLVCAATLSLLALCVPAIAADASSAATPATTSSAALAPVAATEPYDLGEGLGYIRVQRITESLDLLSRTLPRGTALVLDLRYTSATDGDAAALAGALAQRTGGAPLFVLVSPQTPAALTPVLLKTSAVTLGVDESLPAPAVVVAQSVDADRRAYDAFAGGMPLETLIAGKIEKERFDEASLVKEFEHGNPNAAPPPEPDPTKPAPEKAPVLTDRVLQRAVHLHRALAALKRD
;
A
#
# COMPACT_ATOMS: atom_id res chain seq x y z
N MET A 1 -61.83 38.49 -2.77
CA MET A 1 -60.47 38.22 -3.27
C MET A 1 -60.19 36.74 -3.09
N ILE A 2 -59.49 36.18 -4.07
CA ILE A 2 -59.56 34.79 -4.52
C ILE A 2 -58.85 33.81 -3.57
N SER A 3 -59.51 32.67 -3.38
CA SER A 3 -59.07 31.44 -2.74
C SER A 3 -57.93 30.76 -3.52
N SER A 4 -56.90 30.25 -2.83
CA SER A 4 -56.12 29.10 -3.34
C SER A 4 -55.36 28.41 -2.21
N ARG A 5 -55.84 27.20 -1.88
CA ARG A 5 -55.15 26.18 -1.09
C ARG A 5 -54.29 25.38 -2.07
N PHE A 6 -53.00 25.21 -1.81
CA PHE A 6 -52.17 24.22 -2.51
C PHE A 6 -51.78 23.11 -1.53
N THR A 7 -52.51 22.01 -1.61
CA THR A 7 -52.15 20.68 -1.12
C THR A 7 -51.33 19.97 -2.19
N HIS A 8 -50.11 19.54 -1.87
CA HIS A 8 -49.35 18.62 -2.72
C HIS A 8 -49.63 17.16 -2.34
N PRO A 9 -49.91 16.27 -3.31
CA PRO A 9 -50.08 14.84 -3.08
C PRO A 9 -48.78 14.04 -3.25
N THR A 10 -48.70 13.03 -2.39
CA THR A 10 -48.07 11.70 -2.42
C THR A 10 -47.41 11.21 -3.72
N ALA A 11 -46.22 10.60 -3.59
CA ALA A 11 -45.80 9.49 -4.46
C ALA A 11 -44.99 8.46 -3.64
N ILE A 12 -45.70 7.42 -3.19
CA ILE A 12 -45.15 6.18 -2.63
C ILE A 12 -44.84 5.28 -3.84
N CYS A 13 -43.57 5.01 -4.12
CA CYS A 13 -43.19 4.00 -5.11
C CYS A 13 -42.88 2.68 -4.38
N ARG A 14 -43.88 1.79 -4.38
CA ARG A 14 -43.72 0.36 -4.09
C ARG A 14 -43.28 -0.32 -5.38
N ILE A 15 -42.12 -0.99 -5.37
CA ILE A 15 -41.79 -1.99 -6.39
C ILE A 15 -41.82 -3.36 -5.72
N THR A 16 -42.87 -4.11 -6.05
CA THR A 16 -43.08 -5.52 -5.72
C THR A 16 -42.27 -6.43 -6.62
N ALA A 17 -41.91 -7.58 -6.06
CA ALA A 17 -41.26 -8.72 -6.69
C ALA A 17 -42.00 -9.23 -7.95
N ASN A 18 -41.25 -9.81 -8.90
CA ASN A 18 -41.75 -10.95 -9.65
C ASN A 18 -40.63 -11.86 -10.18
N SER A 19 -40.88 -13.15 -9.98
CA SER A 19 -40.12 -14.36 -10.31
C SER A 19 -39.92 -14.57 -11.81
N LEU A 20 -38.93 -15.41 -12.18
CA LEU A 20 -38.97 -16.45 -13.24
C LEU A 20 -37.54 -17.02 -13.36
N VAL A 21 -37.22 -18.14 -12.70
CA VAL A 21 -37.20 -19.50 -13.29
C VAL A 21 -36.72 -19.52 -14.75
N CYS A 22 -35.48 -19.97 -14.97
CA CYS A 22 -35.12 -20.64 -16.21
C CYS A 22 -34.14 -21.77 -15.90
N ALA A 23 -34.66 -22.99 -16.05
CA ALA A 23 -33.96 -24.24 -15.83
C ALA A 23 -33.21 -24.67 -17.10
N ALA A 24 -32.14 -25.43 -16.87
CA ALA A 24 -31.69 -26.58 -17.64
C ALA A 24 -31.44 -26.42 -19.15
N THR A 25 -30.19 -26.65 -19.55
CA THR A 25 -29.90 -27.58 -20.64
C THR A 25 -28.45 -28.07 -20.51
N LEU A 26 -28.31 -29.25 -19.90
CA LEU A 26 -27.18 -30.14 -20.13
C LEU A 26 -27.38 -30.77 -21.51
N SER A 27 -26.37 -30.72 -22.38
CA SER A 27 -26.27 -31.71 -23.45
C SER A 27 -24.82 -32.08 -23.70
N LEU A 28 -24.58 -33.36 -23.45
CA LEU A 28 -23.36 -34.12 -23.51
C LEU A 28 -23.14 -34.54 -24.97
N LEU A 29 -21.98 -34.28 -25.56
CA LEU A 29 -21.55 -34.97 -26.78
C LEU A 29 -20.04 -35.16 -26.76
N ALA A 30 -19.68 -36.41 -26.47
CA ALA A 30 -18.37 -37.00 -26.62
C ALA A 30 -17.96 -37.04 -28.10
N LEU A 31 -16.68 -36.81 -28.38
CA LEU A 31 -16.03 -37.28 -29.61
C LEU A 31 -14.58 -37.70 -29.32
N CYS A 32 -14.30 -38.88 -29.85
CA CYS A 32 -13.10 -39.72 -29.81
C CYS A 32 -11.82 -39.11 -30.44
N VAL A 33 -10.65 -39.39 -29.81
CA VAL A 33 -9.44 -40.15 -30.30
C VAL A 33 -8.77 -39.65 -31.63
N PRO A 34 -7.42 -39.67 -31.86
CA PRO A 34 -6.41 -40.62 -31.34
C PRO A 34 -5.06 -40.08 -30.82
N ALA A 35 -4.36 -41.03 -30.19
CA ALA A 35 -2.95 -41.05 -29.84
C ALA A 35 -2.02 -41.03 -31.07
N ILE A 36 -0.91 -40.30 -30.96
CA ILE A 36 0.29 -40.49 -31.79
C ILE A 36 1.50 -40.50 -30.85
N ALA A 37 2.17 -41.65 -30.81
CA ALA A 37 3.47 -41.83 -30.20
C ALA A 37 4.57 -41.32 -31.16
N ALA A 38 5.54 -40.60 -30.63
CA ALA A 38 6.85 -40.48 -31.26
C ALA A 38 7.92 -40.40 -30.16
N ASP A 39 8.80 -41.38 -30.24
CA ASP A 39 9.96 -41.67 -29.42
C ASP A 39 11.15 -40.87 -29.95
N ALA A 40 11.92 -40.20 -29.07
CA ALA A 40 13.28 -39.77 -29.37
C ALA A 40 14.02 -39.34 -28.09
N SER A 41 14.82 -40.29 -27.62
CA SER A 41 15.97 -40.15 -26.72
C SER A 41 16.85 -38.93 -27.05
N SER A 42 17.17 -38.12 -26.03
CA SER A 42 18.45 -37.41 -25.96
C SER A 42 18.83 -37.14 -24.51
N ALA A 43 19.93 -37.78 -24.11
CA ALA A 43 20.56 -37.65 -22.82
C ALA A 43 21.13 -36.23 -22.62
N ALA A 44 20.74 -35.57 -21.53
CA ALA A 44 21.47 -34.43 -21.00
C ALA A 44 21.50 -34.53 -19.47
N THR A 45 22.72 -34.68 -18.97
CA THR A 45 23.19 -34.77 -17.59
C THR A 45 22.57 -33.66 -16.71
N PRO A 46 21.89 -33.96 -15.59
CA PRO A 46 21.62 -32.93 -14.60
C PRO A 46 22.89 -32.71 -13.76
N ALA A 47 23.61 -31.63 -14.07
CA ALA A 47 24.56 -31.07 -13.13
C ALA A 47 23.77 -30.62 -11.88
N THR A 48 23.93 -31.35 -10.79
CA THR A 48 23.44 -30.96 -9.46
C THR A 48 24.26 -29.78 -8.96
N THR A 49 23.96 -28.58 -9.43
CA THR A 49 24.29 -27.35 -8.71
C THR A 49 23.38 -27.28 -7.51
N SER A 50 23.90 -27.74 -6.37
CA SER A 50 23.32 -27.49 -5.05
C SER A 50 23.36 -25.97 -4.82
N SER A 51 22.31 -25.29 -5.28
CA SER A 51 22.03 -23.92 -4.89
C SER A 51 21.63 -23.98 -3.43
N ALA A 52 22.53 -23.53 -2.56
CA ALA A 52 22.21 -23.22 -1.19
C ALA A 52 21.18 -22.09 -1.20
N ALA A 53 19.91 -22.48 -1.32
CA ALA A 53 18.79 -21.61 -1.04
C ALA A 53 18.93 -21.17 0.41
N LEU A 54 19.37 -19.94 0.63
CA LEU A 54 19.13 -19.24 1.88
C LEU A 54 17.63 -19.36 2.13
N ALA A 55 17.25 -20.19 3.10
CA ALA A 55 15.86 -20.28 3.53
C ALA A 55 15.40 -18.87 3.91
N PRO A 56 14.29 -18.37 3.36
CA PRO A 56 13.75 -17.10 3.81
C PRO A 56 13.42 -17.27 5.29
N VAL A 57 14.07 -16.47 6.13
CA VAL A 57 13.73 -16.35 7.54
C VAL A 57 12.31 -15.77 7.57
N ALA A 58 11.31 -16.64 7.64
CA ALA A 58 9.93 -16.23 7.83
C ALA A 58 9.87 -15.47 9.16
N ALA A 59 9.56 -14.18 9.09
CA ALA A 59 9.42 -13.33 10.27
C ALA A 59 8.40 -13.97 11.22
N THR A 60 8.85 -14.31 12.43
CA THR A 60 8.04 -15.08 13.38
C THR A 60 6.97 -14.21 14.07
N GLU A 61 7.23 -12.91 14.19
CA GLU A 61 6.33 -11.91 14.77
C GLU A 61 6.31 -10.62 13.92
N PRO A 62 5.24 -9.81 14.03
CA PRO A 62 5.17 -8.49 13.40
C PRO A 62 6.28 -7.57 13.90
N TYR A 63 6.79 -6.70 13.03
CA TYR A 63 7.72 -5.65 13.44
C TYR A 63 6.99 -4.57 14.24
N ASP A 64 7.59 -4.08 15.32
CA ASP A 64 7.00 -3.01 16.13
C ASP A 64 7.42 -1.62 15.61
N LEU A 65 6.45 -0.82 15.18
CA LEU A 65 6.67 0.59 14.78
C LEU A 65 6.46 1.57 15.95
N GLY A 66 6.26 1.05 17.16
CA GLY A 66 5.97 1.79 18.38
C GLY A 66 4.48 2.09 18.58
N GLU A 67 4.13 2.45 19.81
CA GLU A 67 2.75 2.82 20.19
C GLU A 67 1.69 1.76 19.81
N GLY A 68 2.06 0.48 19.88
CA GLY A 68 1.17 -0.65 19.59
C GLY A 68 0.86 -0.86 18.11
N LEU A 69 1.60 -0.22 17.19
CA LEU A 69 1.45 -0.39 15.76
C LEU A 69 2.38 -1.50 15.25
N GLY A 70 1.79 -2.63 14.84
CA GLY A 70 2.53 -3.69 14.16
C GLY A 70 2.76 -3.40 12.68
N TYR A 71 3.79 -3.99 12.09
CA TYR A 71 4.08 -3.97 10.67
C TYR A 71 4.37 -5.38 10.15
N ILE A 72 3.69 -5.75 9.07
CA ILE A 72 3.93 -7.00 8.34
C ILE A 72 4.16 -6.67 6.88
N ARG A 73 5.34 -7.06 6.37
CA ARG A 73 5.65 -7.04 4.95
C ARG A 73 5.33 -8.39 4.33
N VAL A 74 4.44 -8.38 3.34
CA VAL A 74 4.08 -9.60 2.61
C VAL A 74 4.75 -9.53 1.25
N GLN A 75 5.55 -10.56 0.93
CA GLN A 75 6.12 -10.76 -0.40
C GLN A 75 5.32 -11.81 -1.19
N ARG A 76 4.85 -12.84 -0.47
CA ARG A 76 3.95 -13.89 -0.96
C ARG A 76 2.91 -14.16 0.10
N ILE A 77 1.63 -14.18 -0.30
CA ILE A 77 0.53 -14.38 0.65
C ILE A 77 0.65 -15.73 1.36
N THR A 78 0.89 -16.81 0.61
CA THR A 78 1.05 -18.17 1.13
C THR A 78 2.12 -18.28 2.21
N GLU A 79 3.27 -17.65 2.03
CA GLU A 79 4.37 -17.69 3.01
C GLU A 79 4.09 -16.86 4.27
N SER A 80 3.22 -15.86 4.16
CA SER A 80 2.86 -14.99 5.28
C SER A 80 1.55 -15.41 5.96
N LEU A 81 0.86 -16.43 5.46
CA LEU A 81 -0.49 -16.79 5.91
C LEU A 81 -0.53 -17.15 7.39
N ASP A 82 0.42 -17.95 7.86
CA ASP A 82 0.50 -18.34 9.27
C ASP A 82 0.67 -17.13 10.20
N LEU A 83 1.50 -16.16 9.80
CA LEU A 83 1.68 -14.92 10.55
C LEU A 83 0.41 -14.07 10.55
N LEU A 84 -0.25 -13.95 9.39
CA LEU A 84 -1.51 -13.22 9.25
C LEU A 84 -2.63 -13.84 10.09
N SER A 85 -2.80 -15.16 10.05
CA SER A 85 -3.81 -15.89 10.81
C SER A 85 -3.61 -15.80 12.33
N ARG A 86 -2.38 -15.63 12.81
CA ARG A 86 -2.12 -15.40 14.25
C ARG A 86 -2.26 -13.94 14.67
N THR A 87 -1.99 -13.00 13.76
CA THR A 87 -1.92 -11.57 14.08
C THR A 87 -3.27 -10.87 13.91
N LEU A 88 -3.98 -11.12 12.81
CA LEU A 88 -5.23 -10.42 12.49
C LEU A 88 -6.33 -10.60 13.55
N PRO A 89 -6.56 -11.80 14.13
CA PRO A 89 -7.58 -11.98 15.17
C PRO A 89 -7.30 -11.20 16.46
N ARG A 90 -6.03 -10.80 16.71
CA ARG A 90 -5.68 -10.01 17.91
C ARG A 90 -6.33 -8.63 17.92
N GLY A 91 -6.77 -8.13 16.75
CA GLY A 91 -7.48 -6.85 16.65
C GLY A 91 -6.63 -5.63 17.02
N THR A 92 -5.30 -5.73 16.94
CA THR A 92 -4.37 -4.63 17.21
C THR A 92 -4.17 -3.76 15.97
N ALA A 93 -3.75 -2.50 16.15
CA ALA A 93 -3.39 -1.63 15.04
C ALA A 93 -2.27 -2.26 14.21
N LEU A 94 -2.43 -2.28 12.88
CA LEU A 94 -1.53 -3.01 12.00
C LEU A 94 -1.34 -2.29 10.67
N VAL A 95 -0.09 -2.25 10.20
CA VAL A 95 0.26 -1.93 8.82
C VAL A 95 0.56 -3.22 8.07
N LEU A 96 -0.22 -3.49 7.03
CA LEU A 96 -0.02 -4.60 6.12
C LEU A 96 0.56 -4.07 4.80
N ASP A 97 1.83 -4.36 4.54
CA ASP A 97 2.51 -3.93 3.33
C ASP A 97 2.36 -4.99 2.24
N LEU A 98 1.48 -4.69 1.28
CA LEU A 98 1.22 -5.52 0.09
C LEU A 98 1.89 -4.94 -1.16
N ARG A 99 2.71 -3.90 -1.02
CA ARG A 99 3.44 -3.33 -2.15
C ARG A 99 4.32 -4.43 -2.74
N TYR A 100 4.22 -4.58 -4.06
CA TYR A 100 5.04 -5.52 -4.82
C TYR A 100 4.90 -6.99 -4.39
N THR A 101 3.81 -7.35 -3.70
CA THR A 101 3.48 -8.74 -3.38
C THR A 101 3.24 -9.54 -4.65
N SER A 102 3.56 -10.83 -4.63
CA SER A 102 3.09 -11.78 -5.62
C SER A 102 1.87 -12.54 -5.10
N ALA A 103 0.82 -12.62 -5.92
CA ALA A 103 -0.43 -13.28 -5.56
C ALA A 103 -1.09 -13.92 -6.78
N THR A 104 -1.72 -15.06 -6.54
CA THR A 104 -2.66 -15.77 -7.42
C THR A 104 -4.10 -15.54 -6.97
N ASP A 105 -5.08 -16.03 -7.73
CA ASP A 105 -6.49 -15.96 -7.30
C ASP A 105 -6.76 -16.74 -6.01
N GLY A 106 -6.05 -17.86 -5.82
CA GLY A 106 -6.10 -18.63 -4.57
C GLY A 106 -5.55 -17.86 -3.38
N ASP A 107 -4.47 -17.08 -3.59
CA ASP A 107 -3.90 -16.20 -2.57
C ASP A 107 -4.88 -15.08 -2.16
N ALA A 108 -5.63 -14.53 -3.12
CA ALA A 108 -6.65 -13.52 -2.82
C ALA A 108 -7.75 -14.07 -1.91
N ALA A 109 -8.22 -15.30 -2.16
CA ALA A 109 -9.18 -15.97 -1.29
C ALA A 109 -8.62 -16.25 0.11
N ALA A 110 -7.36 -16.70 0.21
CA ALA A 110 -6.69 -16.93 1.48
C ALA A 110 -6.54 -15.63 2.30
N LEU A 111 -6.12 -14.53 1.65
CA LEU A 111 -6.03 -13.22 2.29
C LEU A 111 -7.40 -12.74 2.76
N ALA A 112 -8.44 -12.90 1.94
CA ALA A 112 -9.82 -12.54 2.32
C ALA A 112 -10.27 -13.32 3.56
N GLY A 113 -9.99 -14.63 3.61
CA GLY A 113 -10.28 -15.46 4.76
C GLY A 113 -9.54 -15.00 6.03
N ALA A 114 -8.26 -14.62 5.91
CA ALA A 114 -7.48 -14.12 7.03
C ALA A 114 -8.00 -12.75 7.53
N LEU A 115 -8.32 -11.82 6.61
CA LEU A 115 -8.88 -10.51 6.95
C LEU A 115 -10.24 -10.61 7.63
N ALA A 116 -11.08 -11.57 7.22
CA ALA A 116 -12.38 -11.82 7.84
C ALA A 116 -12.31 -12.28 9.31
N GLN A 117 -11.15 -12.81 9.74
CA GLN A 117 -10.94 -13.22 11.14
C GLN A 117 -10.59 -12.05 12.05
N ARG A 118 -10.36 -10.85 11.51
CA ARG A 118 -10.01 -9.68 12.31
C ARG A 118 -11.19 -9.28 13.19
N THR A 119 -11.02 -9.43 14.49
CA THR A 119 -11.98 -9.03 15.51
C THR A 119 -11.44 -7.80 16.25
N GLY A 120 -12.00 -6.62 16.01
CA GLY A 120 -11.60 -5.40 16.70
C GLY A 120 -11.86 -4.12 15.89
N GLY A 121 -11.93 -2.99 16.58
CA GLY A 121 -12.08 -1.65 15.98
C GLY A 121 -10.77 -1.03 15.51
N ALA A 122 -9.62 -1.54 15.99
CA ALA A 122 -8.33 -0.91 15.76
C ALA A 122 -8.01 -0.78 14.27
N PRO A 123 -7.33 0.31 13.87
CA PRO A 123 -7.11 0.62 12.47
C PRO A 123 -6.22 -0.43 11.78
N LEU A 124 -6.62 -0.78 10.56
CA LEU A 124 -5.79 -1.56 9.62
C LEU A 124 -5.40 -0.64 8.46
N PHE A 125 -4.11 -0.44 8.29
CA PHE A 125 -3.54 0.30 7.17
C PHE A 125 -2.96 -0.69 6.17
N VAL A 126 -3.28 -0.53 4.89
CA VAL A 126 -2.75 -1.40 3.82
C VAL A 126 -1.92 -0.56 2.86
N LEU A 127 -0.65 -0.89 2.70
CA LEU A 127 0.21 -0.21 1.73
C LEU A 127 0.07 -0.91 0.37
N VAL A 128 -0.21 -0.11 -0.67
CA VAL A 128 -0.40 -0.56 -2.05
C VAL A 128 0.53 0.20 -2.98
N SER A 129 0.84 -0.42 -4.11
CA SER A 129 1.69 0.13 -5.18
C SER A 129 1.07 -0.17 -6.55
N PRO A 130 1.54 0.46 -7.65
CA PRO A 130 1.05 0.15 -9.00
C PRO A 130 1.22 -1.32 -9.41
N GLN A 131 2.15 -2.03 -8.75
CA GLN A 131 2.47 -3.44 -8.99
C GLN A 131 1.76 -4.39 -8.00
N THR A 132 0.88 -3.88 -7.15
CA THR A 132 0.04 -4.74 -6.31
C THR A 132 -0.87 -5.57 -7.21
N PRO A 133 -0.94 -6.90 -7.06
CA PRO A 133 -1.70 -7.75 -7.98
C PRO A 133 -3.18 -7.39 -8.01
N ALA A 134 -3.73 -7.26 -9.23
CA ALA A 134 -5.13 -6.88 -9.44
C ALA A 134 -6.12 -7.87 -8.79
N ALA A 135 -5.74 -9.14 -8.61
CA ALA A 135 -6.53 -10.14 -7.90
C ALA A 135 -6.85 -9.75 -6.44
N LEU A 136 -6.03 -8.90 -5.81
CA LEU A 136 -6.23 -8.44 -4.43
C LEU A 136 -7.21 -7.26 -4.33
N THR A 137 -7.40 -6.50 -5.40
CA THR A 137 -8.32 -5.35 -5.45
C THR A 137 -9.71 -5.65 -4.89
N PRO A 138 -10.46 -6.69 -5.34
CA PRO A 138 -11.80 -6.96 -4.81
C PRO A 138 -11.82 -7.32 -3.33
N VAL A 139 -10.72 -7.85 -2.78
CA VAL A 139 -10.58 -8.18 -1.36
C VAL A 139 -10.39 -6.90 -0.54
N LEU A 140 -9.50 -6.03 -1.01
CA LEU A 140 -9.17 -4.77 -0.34
C LEU A 140 -10.36 -3.79 -0.35
N LEU A 141 -11.10 -3.70 -1.46
CA LEU A 141 -12.28 -2.83 -1.56
C LEU A 141 -13.46 -3.25 -0.66
N LYS A 142 -13.50 -4.51 -0.22
CA LYS A 142 -14.53 -5.02 0.70
C LYS A 142 -14.15 -4.86 2.17
N THR A 143 -12.88 -4.55 2.44
CA THR A 143 -12.35 -4.41 3.80
C THR A 143 -12.47 -2.96 4.26
N SER A 144 -12.65 -2.73 5.57
CA SER A 144 -12.66 -1.39 6.18
C SER A 144 -11.26 -0.77 6.36
N ALA A 145 -10.24 -1.33 5.71
CA ALA A 145 -8.86 -0.89 5.84
C ALA A 145 -8.63 0.41 5.08
N VAL A 146 -7.77 1.26 5.63
CA VAL A 146 -7.33 2.46 4.94
C VAL A 146 -6.17 2.08 4.03
N THR A 147 -6.36 2.20 2.72
CA THR A 147 -5.30 1.97 1.73
C THR A 147 -4.45 3.22 1.55
N LEU A 148 -3.13 3.06 1.57
CA LEU A 148 -2.16 4.11 1.31
C LEU A 148 -1.24 3.70 0.17
N GLY A 149 -0.91 4.64 -0.70
CA GLY A 149 -0.01 4.38 -1.82
C GLY A 149 0.42 5.67 -2.50
N VAL A 150 1.32 5.53 -3.46
CA VAL A 150 1.64 6.61 -4.39
C VAL A 150 0.55 6.76 -5.45
N ASP A 151 0.66 7.80 -6.26
CA ASP A 151 -0.20 7.91 -7.45
C ASP A 151 -0.06 6.66 -8.35
N GLU A 152 -1.11 6.34 -9.10
CA GLU A 152 -1.20 5.14 -9.95
C GLU A 152 -1.21 3.78 -9.21
N SER A 153 -1.28 3.78 -7.87
CA SER A 153 -1.39 2.53 -7.11
C SER A 153 -2.72 1.81 -7.34
N LEU A 154 -2.70 0.47 -7.28
CA LEU A 154 -3.87 -0.38 -7.47
C LEU A 154 -4.13 -1.24 -6.22
N PRO A 155 -5.36 -1.29 -5.67
CA PRO A 155 -6.47 -0.38 -5.94
C PRO A 155 -6.10 1.08 -5.67
N ALA A 156 -6.91 2.01 -6.19
CA ALA A 156 -6.75 3.43 -5.92
C ALA A 156 -6.72 3.66 -4.39
N PRO A 157 -5.65 4.26 -3.85
CA PRO A 157 -5.48 4.37 -2.41
C PRO A 157 -6.42 5.43 -1.84
N ALA A 158 -6.97 5.17 -0.65
CA ALA A 158 -7.76 6.15 0.09
C ALA A 158 -6.93 7.37 0.49
N VAL A 159 -5.61 7.18 0.70
CA VAL A 159 -4.64 8.24 0.95
C VAL A 159 -3.51 8.15 -0.07
N VAL A 160 -3.52 9.08 -1.04
CA VAL A 160 -2.44 9.26 -2.00
C VAL A 160 -1.29 10.04 -1.35
N VAL A 161 -0.08 9.51 -1.41
CA VAL A 161 1.13 10.10 -0.84
C VAL A 161 1.97 10.73 -1.95
N ALA A 162 2.41 11.97 -1.72
CA ALA A 162 3.29 12.70 -2.63
C ALA A 162 4.72 12.13 -2.61
N GLN A 163 4.91 11.08 -3.40
CA GLN A 163 6.16 10.37 -3.66
C GLN A 163 6.07 9.76 -5.07
N SER A 164 7.16 9.79 -5.83
CA SER A 164 7.17 9.13 -7.15
C SER A 164 7.22 7.62 -7.00
N VAL A 165 6.70 6.90 -8.00
CA VAL A 165 6.73 5.42 -8.06
C VAL A 165 8.16 4.88 -7.91
N ASP A 166 9.14 5.53 -8.54
CA ASP A 166 10.55 5.11 -8.44
C ASP A 166 11.14 5.35 -7.04
N ALA A 167 10.77 6.44 -6.37
CA ALA A 167 11.21 6.71 -5.01
C ALA A 167 10.59 5.71 -4.01
N ASP A 168 9.32 5.35 -4.20
CA ASP A 168 8.65 4.30 -3.43
C ASP A 168 9.34 2.95 -3.62
N ARG A 169 9.63 2.58 -4.87
CA ARG A 169 10.37 1.36 -5.18
C ARG A 169 11.72 1.32 -4.47
N ARG A 170 12.52 2.39 -4.57
CA ARG A 170 13.83 2.44 -3.91
C ARG A 170 13.73 2.32 -2.40
N ALA A 171 12.75 2.97 -1.78
CA ALA A 171 12.53 2.89 -0.33
C ALA A 171 12.13 1.47 0.10
N TYR A 172 11.24 0.82 -0.66
CA TYR A 172 10.84 -0.57 -0.44
C TYR A 172 12.01 -1.55 -0.56
N ASP A 173 12.86 -1.36 -1.57
CA ASP A 173 14.04 -2.20 -1.82
C ASP A 173 15.13 -1.96 -0.77
N ALA A 174 15.29 -0.73 -0.27
CA ALA A 174 16.27 -0.43 0.77
C ALA A 174 16.02 -1.17 2.08
N PHE A 175 14.76 -1.36 2.47
CA PHE A 175 14.44 -2.21 3.63
C PHE A 175 14.85 -3.67 3.37
N ALA A 176 14.63 -4.19 2.15
CA ALA A 176 15.09 -5.54 1.79
C ALA A 176 16.63 -5.64 1.76
N GLY A 177 17.31 -4.54 1.44
CA GLY A 177 18.76 -4.39 1.51
C GLY A 177 19.32 -4.24 2.92
N GLY A 178 18.50 -4.34 3.97
CA GLY A 178 18.92 -4.30 5.37
C GLY A 178 18.92 -2.91 6.01
N MET A 179 18.39 -1.88 5.33
CA MET A 179 18.22 -0.56 5.94
C MET A 179 17.17 -0.65 7.07
N PRO A 180 17.47 -0.20 8.30
CA PRO A 180 16.50 -0.25 9.40
C PRO A 180 15.24 0.57 9.10
N LEU A 181 14.06 0.07 9.50
CA LEU A 181 12.78 0.75 9.27
C LEU A 181 12.74 2.12 9.94
N GLU A 182 13.37 2.27 11.10
CA GLU A 182 13.47 3.53 11.83
C GLU A 182 14.13 4.61 10.97
N THR A 183 15.14 4.23 10.18
CA THR A 183 15.85 5.16 9.29
C THR A 183 14.96 5.59 8.14
N LEU A 184 14.17 4.67 7.58
CA LEU A 184 13.25 4.94 6.47
C LEU A 184 12.06 5.80 6.88
N ILE A 185 11.60 5.73 8.14
CA ILE A 185 10.46 6.51 8.64
C ILE A 185 10.89 7.80 9.37
N ALA A 186 12.17 7.93 9.76
CA ALA A 186 12.69 9.09 10.49
C ALA A 186 12.80 10.36 9.65
N GLY A 187 12.35 10.34 8.38
CA GLY A 187 12.46 11.43 7.42
C GLY A 187 12.29 12.80 8.06
N LYS A 188 13.43 13.44 8.37
CA LYS A 188 13.47 14.81 8.84
C LYS A 188 13.26 15.66 7.62
N ILE A 189 12.12 16.33 7.55
CA ILE A 189 12.00 17.52 6.70
C ILE A 189 12.92 18.55 7.35
N GLU A 190 14.17 18.60 6.91
CA GLU A 190 15.06 19.72 7.19
C GLU A 190 14.42 20.94 6.51
N LYS A 191 13.58 21.65 7.27
CA LYS A 191 13.13 22.98 6.86
C LYS A 191 14.39 23.83 6.87
N GLU A 192 14.78 24.29 5.68
CA GLU A 192 15.79 25.33 5.55
C GLU A 192 15.35 26.51 6.40
N ARG A 193 16.14 26.81 7.43
CA ARG A 193 15.86 27.96 8.28
C ARG A 193 16.24 29.18 7.46
N PHE A 194 15.26 29.77 6.81
CA PHE A 194 15.36 31.16 6.41
C PHE A 194 15.53 31.96 7.70
N ASP A 195 16.76 32.38 7.98
CA ASP A 195 17.06 33.26 9.11
C ASP A 195 16.36 34.59 8.85
N GLU A 196 15.31 34.89 9.62
CA GLU A 196 14.54 36.13 9.51
C GLU A 196 15.44 37.37 9.65
N ALA A 197 16.61 37.23 10.30
CA ALA A 197 17.62 38.30 10.39
C ALA A 197 18.24 38.68 9.04
N SER A 198 18.26 37.78 8.05
CA SER A 198 18.71 38.09 6.68
C SER A 198 17.65 38.90 5.93
N LEU A 199 16.36 38.55 6.10
CA LEU A 199 15.24 39.28 5.48
C LEU A 199 15.08 40.69 6.07
N VAL A 200 15.33 40.88 7.37
CA VAL A 200 15.29 42.21 8.02
C VAL A 200 16.48 43.07 7.58
N LYS A 201 17.68 42.51 7.38
CA LYS A 201 18.82 43.26 6.86
C LYS A 201 18.61 43.78 5.44
N GLU A 202 17.88 43.05 4.60
CA GLU A 202 17.50 43.48 3.25
C GLU A 202 16.45 44.61 3.28
N PHE A 203 15.56 44.62 4.27
CA PHE A 203 14.50 45.62 4.41
C PHE A 203 14.96 46.91 5.13
N GLU A 204 15.76 46.80 6.21
CA GLU A 204 16.21 47.95 7.02
C GLU A 204 17.22 48.84 6.29
N HIS A 205 17.96 48.30 5.30
CA HIS A 205 18.98 49.08 4.59
C HIS A 205 18.48 49.81 3.34
N GLY A 206 17.20 49.71 2.99
CA GLY A 206 16.52 50.57 2.01
C GLY A 206 17.42 51.07 0.88
N ASN A 207 18.16 50.17 0.22
CA ASN A 207 19.16 50.55 -0.76
C ASN A 207 18.50 50.45 -2.14
N PRO A 208 18.05 51.57 -2.76
CA PRO A 208 17.49 51.55 -4.11
C PRO A 208 18.52 51.14 -5.18
N ASN A 209 19.81 51.05 -4.80
CA ASN A 209 20.93 50.56 -5.61
C ASN A 209 21.59 49.32 -4.98
N ALA A 210 20.83 48.44 -4.34
CA ALA A 210 21.33 47.12 -3.99
C ALA A 210 21.67 46.39 -5.29
N ALA A 211 22.95 46.43 -5.69
CA ALA A 211 23.44 45.50 -6.68
C ALA A 211 23.19 44.08 -6.13
N PRO A 212 22.71 43.15 -6.95
CA PRO A 212 22.46 41.79 -6.52
C PRO A 212 23.72 41.23 -5.84
N PRO A 213 23.58 40.37 -4.81
CA PRO A 213 24.72 39.66 -4.25
C PRO A 213 25.55 39.07 -5.40
N PRO A 214 26.89 39.10 -5.34
CA PRO A 214 27.69 38.38 -6.32
C PRO A 214 27.18 36.94 -6.33
N GLU A 215 26.79 36.49 -7.52
CA GLU A 215 26.27 35.14 -7.71
C GLU A 215 27.20 34.15 -7.01
N PRO A 216 26.66 33.19 -6.26
CA PRO A 216 27.49 32.18 -5.62
C PRO A 216 28.40 31.57 -6.68
N ASP A 217 29.71 31.61 -6.43
CA ASP A 217 30.72 31.10 -7.35
C ASP A 217 30.33 29.66 -7.75
N PRO A 218 29.91 29.42 -9.01
CA PRO A 218 29.43 28.11 -9.45
C PRO A 218 30.53 27.04 -9.36
N THR A 219 31.77 27.46 -9.10
CA THR A 219 32.95 26.62 -9.00
C THR A 219 33.17 26.01 -7.61
N LYS A 220 32.38 26.38 -6.58
CA LYS A 220 32.48 25.77 -5.26
C LYS A 220 31.24 24.90 -4.97
N PRO A 221 31.34 23.57 -5.11
CA PRO A 221 30.26 22.68 -4.75
C PRO A 221 29.95 22.84 -3.27
N ALA A 222 28.72 23.26 -2.95
CA ALA A 222 28.16 22.98 -1.64
C ALA A 222 28.23 21.46 -1.44
N PRO A 223 28.59 20.95 -0.24
CA PRO A 223 28.53 19.52 0.01
C PRO A 223 27.07 19.07 -0.12
N GLU A 224 26.76 18.48 -1.27
CA GLU A 224 25.44 17.93 -1.59
C GLU A 224 25.19 16.78 -0.61
N LYS A 225 24.45 17.08 0.45
CA LYS A 225 24.04 16.08 1.43
C LYS A 225 23.12 15.13 0.67
N ALA A 226 23.56 13.90 0.47
CA ALA A 226 22.80 12.91 -0.28
C ALA A 226 21.36 12.84 0.28
N PRO A 227 20.32 12.93 -0.58
CA PRO A 227 18.94 12.95 -0.13
C PRO A 227 18.67 11.69 0.68
N VAL A 228 18.26 11.87 1.93
CA VAL A 228 17.97 10.75 2.84
C VAL A 228 16.79 9.97 2.29
N LEU A 229 17.03 8.71 1.94
CA LEU A 229 15.99 7.83 1.44
C LEU A 229 14.94 7.62 2.54
N THR A 230 13.70 8.02 2.25
CA THR A 230 12.57 7.99 3.18
C THR A 230 11.43 7.24 2.54
N ASP A 231 10.82 6.31 3.27
CA ASP A 231 9.56 5.68 2.86
C ASP A 231 8.38 6.55 3.32
N ARG A 232 7.95 7.50 2.47
CA ARG A 232 6.86 8.42 2.84
C ARG A 232 5.52 7.72 2.98
N VAL A 233 5.30 6.59 2.29
CA VAL A 233 4.05 5.84 2.35
C VAL A 233 3.92 5.17 3.71
N LEU A 234 4.96 4.45 4.15
CA LEU A 234 5.01 3.86 5.49
C LEU A 234 4.98 4.94 6.58
N GLN A 235 5.76 6.01 6.42
CA GLN A 235 5.78 7.13 7.35
C GLN A 235 4.37 7.74 7.50
N ARG A 236 3.60 7.85 6.41
CA ARG A 236 2.22 8.35 6.46
C ARG A 236 1.30 7.43 7.26
N ALA A 237 1.44 6.12 7.16
CA ALA A 237 0.66 5.17 7.96
C ALA A 237 0.93 5.36 9.46
N VAL A 238 2.21 5.51 9.84
CA VAL A 238 2.60 5.82 11.23
C VAL A 238 1.97 7.14 11.70
N HIS A 239 2.04 8.19 10.89
CA HIS A 239 1.45 9.48 11.24
C HIS A 239 -0.08 9.41 11.39
N LEU A 240 -0.77 8.64 10.55
CA LEU A 240 -2.22 8.46 10.67
C LEU A 240 -2.60 7.71 11.93
N HIS A 241 -1.88 6.63 12.28
CA HIS A 241 -2.09 5.89 13.53
C HIS A 241 -2.00 6.82 14.75
N ARG A 242 -0.89 7.56 14.84
CA ARG A 242 -0.66 8.50 15.96
C ARG A 242 -1.73 9.59 16.03
N ALA A 243 -2.18 10.08 14.87
CA ALA A 243 -3.25 11.06 14.80
C ALA A 243 -4.59 10.49 15.29
N LEU A 244 -4.94 9.25 14.92
CA LEU A 244 -6.16 8.59 15.39
C LEU A 244 -6.12 8.32 16.90
N ALA A 245 -4.99 7.82 17.39
CA ALA A 245 -4.77 7.60 18.82
C ALA A 245 -4.90 8.90 19.64
N ALA A 246 -4.31 9.99 19.15
CA ALA A 246 -4.44 11.31 19.78
C ALA A 246 -5.90 11.81 19.81
N LEU A 247 -6.70 11.43 18.82
CA LEU A 247 -8.14 11.74 18.73
C LEU A 247 -9.02 10.74 19.48
N LYS A 248 -8.46 9.69 20.09
CA LYS A 248 -9.18 8.58 20.73
C LYS A 248 -10.19 7.91 19.78
N ARG A 249 -9.82 7.74 18.52
CA ARG A 249 -10.65 7.14 17.46
C ARG A 249 -10.11 5.76 17.05
N ASP A 250 -9.87 4.93 18.06
CA ASP A 250 -9.27 3.60 17.94
C ASP A 250 -10.34 2.50 17.99
#